data_AF-A0A4Z1TB09-F1
#
_entry.id   AF-A0A4Z1TB09-F1
#
_cell.length_a   1.000
_cell.length_b   1.000
_cell.length_c   1.000
_cell.angle_alpha   90.00
_cell.angle_beta   90.00
_cell.angle_gamma   90.00
#
_symmetry.space_group_name_H-M   'P 1'
#
loop_
_entity.id
_entity.type
_entity.pdbx_description
1 polymer ?
#
loop_
_entity_poly.entity_id
_entity_poly.type
_entity_poly.pdbx_seq_one_letter_code
_entity_poly.pdbx_strand_id
1 'polypeptide(L)'
;MCEDLRKASDQKQALINALTTEKGTLQEQLSKTTEDLKRALADQKAQNLALEKEVTQLRTESHDMKDLQRRLEEVEEEKKALLQNLAAVGGRLPPAREDSSLISSAIQGDLSTLRRHLDQAGQKDSSGMTALMHAASRGQTEVVRLLRPLEAHLQDGRGWTALMHAVGGGHEECVGLLLLERDLKDGEGRTAEDVANGLPDGERRRITPLLRKKVQLPDLPDELSSFQLTGRLGRGAFGTVFSAWSEEHGNCALKVVEYEEMERTIVDSLRREMGTIPSLKHPHVLRYHRVHDDPDNGTAYLVMEWCSGTLLDEVRGRGERREPFRDDEVWRCLREMASGLAYLHEKRYVHRDLKPENVLLSYYGFIGLGVLICDTRHVPVA
;
A
#
# COMPACT_ATOMS: atom_id res chain seq x y z
N MET A 1 80.36 67.35 6.61
CA MET A 1 80.75 66.68 5.33
C MET A 1 81.11 65.20 5.53
N CYS A 2 82.14 64.82 6.30
CA CYS A 2 82.47 63.39 6.50
C CYS A 2 81.46 62.60 7.37
N GLU A 3 80.85 63.21 8.40
CA GLU A 3 79.84 62.53 9.24
C GLU A 3 78.50 62.36 8.53
N ASP A 4 78.06 63.36 7.74
CA ASP A 4 76.80 63.31 7.00
C ASP A 4 76.83 62.22 5.91
N LEU A 5 77.99 62.06 5.24
CA LEU A 5 78.23 60.98 4.28
C LEU A 5 78.18 59.59 4.92
N ARG A 6 78.70 59.44 6.15
CA ARG A 6 78.61 58.18 6.91
C ARG A 6 77.16 57.85 7.29
N LYS A 7 76.42 58.79 7.85
CA LYS A 7 74.99 58.60 8.19
C LYS A 7 74.15 58.24 6.97
N ALA A 8 74.38 58.89 5.83
CA ALA A 8 73.70 58.56 4.58
C ALA A 8 74.05 57.16 4.06
N SER A 9 75.31 56.73 4.21
CA SER A 9 75.75 55.37 3.87
C SER A 9 75.10 54.32 4.78
N ASP A 10 75.03 54.57 6.09
CA ASP A 10 74.44 53.66 7.06
C ASP A 10 72.92 53.53 6.87
N GLN A 11 72.23 54.65 6.59
CA GLN A 11 70.80 54.63 6.23
C GLN A 11 70.56 53.86 4.93
N LYS A 12 71.41 54.04 3.92
CA LYS A 12 71.31 53.29 2.66
C LYS A 12 71.53 51.79 2.90
N GLN A 13 72.49 51.40 3.73
CA GLN A 13 72.75 50.00 4.06
C GLN A 13 71.59 49.38 4.84
N ALA A 14 71.00 50.12 5.79
CA ALA A 14 69.83 49.68 6.53
C ALA A 14 68.61 49.48 5.60
N LEU A 15 68.40 50.39 4.65
CA LEU A 15 67.33 50.28 3.65
C LEU A 15 67.54 49.06 2.74
N ILE A 16 68.77 48.81 2.29
CA ILE A 16 69.12 47.64 1.50
C ILE A 16 68.81 46.36 2.29
N ASN A 17 69.20 46.28 3.56
CA ASN A 17 68.95 45.10 4.39
C ASN A 17 67.45 44.88 4.61
N ALA A 18 66.66 45.94 4.83
CA ALA A 18 65.21 45.85 4.98
C ALA A 18 64.55 45.35 3.70
N LEU A 19 64.88 45.93 2.54
CA LEU A 19 64.38 45.49 1.23
C LEU A 19 64.79 44.05 0.90
N THR A 20 65.99 43.61 1.30
CA THR A 20 66.44 42.24 1.09
C THR A 20 65.64 41.26 1.93
N THR A 21 65.30 41.64 3.16
CA THR A 21 64.47 40.83 4.06
C THR A 21 63.04 40.73 3.55
N GLU A 22 62.44 41.86 3.16
CA GLU A 22 61.09 41.92 2.59
C GLU A 22 60.99 41.15 1.26
N LYS A 23 62.03 41.22 0.42
CA LYS A 23 62.11 40.39 -0.79
C LYS A 23 62.11 38.90 -0.45
N GLY A 24 62.83 38.50 0.60
CA GLY A 24 62.87 37.10 1.05
C GLY A 24 61.51 36.61 1.54
N THR A 25 60.83 37.41 2.36
CA THR A 25 59.49 37.05 2.88
C THR A 25 58.45 36.97 1.76
N LEU A 26 58.47 37.90 0.81
CA LEU A 26 57.59 37.87 -0.35
C LEU A 26 57.86 36.67 -1.26
N GLN A 27 59.13 36.29 -1.46
CA GLN A 27 59.49 35.10 -2.24
C GLN A 27 58.98 33.80 -1.58
N GLU A 28 59.06 33.72 -0.24
CA GLU A 28 58.55 32.57 0.50
C GLU A 28 57.02 32.49 0.48
N GLN A 29 56.32 33.62 0.65
CA GLN A 29 54.86 33.70 0.50
C GLN A 29 54.40 33.33 -0.90
N LEU A 30 55.11 33.79 -1.93
CA LEU A 30 54.82 33.45 -3.32
C LEU A 30 55.02 31.95 -3.59
N SER A 31 56.11 31.36 -3.06
CA SER A 31 56.37 29.93 -3.17
C SER A 31 55.26 29.10 -2.54
N LYS A 32 54.86 29.47 -1.31
CA LYS A 32 53.79 28.78 -0.58
C LYS A 32 52.44 28.87 -1.29
N THR A 33 52.03 30.06 -1.71
CA THR A 33 50.77 30.26 -2.44
C THR A 33 50.75 29.52 -3.77
N THR A 34 51.88 29.47 -4.47
CA THR A 34 52.01 28.70 -5.72
C THR A 34 51.80 27.20 -5.47
N GLU A 35 52.34 26.66 -4.38
CA GLU A 35 52.20 25.24 -4.06
C GLU A 35 50.78 24.88 -3.61
N ASP A 36 50.14 25.74 -2.81
CA ASP A 36 48.75 25.56 -2.40
C ASP A 36 47.79 25.62 -3.61
N LEU A 37 48.03 26.55 -4.56
CA LEU A 37 47.26 26.62 -5.81
C LEU A 37 47.45 25.36 -6.68
N LYS A 38 48.66 24.79 -6.74
CA LYS A 38 48.89 23.54 -7.47
C LYS A 38 48.12 22.36 -6.87
N ARG A 39 48.06 22.27 -5.53
CA ARG A 39 47.28 21.22 -4.85
C ARG A 39 45.79 21.38 -5.13
N ALA A 40 45.25 22.58 -4.97
CA ALA A 40 43.85 22.86 -5.27
C ALA A 40 43.50 22.53 -6.74
N LEU A 41 44.40 22.87 -7.68
CA LEU A 41 44.22 22.53 -9.10
C LEU A 41 44.24 21.01 -9.35
N ALA A 42 45.07 20.25 -8.63
CA ALA A 42 45.12 18.80 -8.73
C ALA A 42 43.82 18.15 -8.19
N ASP A 43 43.33 18.63 -7.05
CA ASP A 43 42.07 18.15 -6.46
C ASP A 43 40.88 18.44 -7.37
N GLN A 44 40.84 19.65 -7.96
CA GLN A 44 39.78 20.02 -8.88
C GLN A 44 39.83 19.21 -10.18
N LYS A 45 41.02 18.86 -10.68
CA LYS A 45 41.17 17.94 -11.82
C LYS A 45 40.66 16.53 -11.48
N ALA A 46 40.91 16.03 -10.27
CA ALA A 46 40.41 14.74 -9.83
C ALA A 46 38.87 14.72 -9.74
N GLN A 47 38.27 15.79 -9.21
CA GLN A 47 36.81 15.95 -9.18
C GLN A 47 36.18 16.01 -10.57
N ASN A 48 36.79 16.77 -11.50
CA ASN A 48 36.29 16.84 -12.88
C ASN A 48 36.34 15.46 -13.57
N LEU A 49 37.41 14.69 -13.36
CA LEU A 49 37.52 13.34 -13.91
C LEU A 49 36.46 12.37 -13.34
N ALA A 50 36.09 12.53 -12.06
CA ALA A 50 35.03 11.75 -11.45
C ALA A 50 33.65 12.10 -12.04
N LEU A 51 33.34 13.40 -12.18
CA LEU A 51 32.12 13.89 -12.81
C LEU A 51 32.00 13.44 -14.27
N GLU A 52 33.09 13.45 -15.03
CA GLU A 52 33.10 12.96 -16.42
C GLU A 52 32.72 11.48 -16.50
N LYS A 53 33.21 10.65 -15.58
CA LYS A 53 32.83 9.22 -15.51
C LYS A 53 31.35 9.05 -15.21
N GLU A 54 30.82 9.81 -14.25
CA GLU A 54 29.40 9.77 -13.88
C GLU A 54 28.50 10.19 -15.06
N VAL A 55 28.88 11.25 -15.78
CA VAL A 55 28.17 11.68 -17.00
C VAL A 55 28.20 10.60 -18.09
N THR A 56 29.33 9.88 -18.26
CA THR A 56 29.38 8.77 -19.23
C THR A 56 28.47 7.61 -18.84
N GLN A 57 28.39 7.28 -17.54
CA GLN A 57 27.50 6.24 -17.03
C GLN A 57 26.01 6.62 -17.20
N LEU A 58 25.64 7.85 -16.86
CA LEU A 58 24.27 8.33 -17.05
C LEU A 58 23.87 8.34 -18.53
N ARG A 59 24.81 8.59 -19.45
CA ARG A 59 24.56 8.52 -20.89
C ARG A 59 24.30 7.09 -21.36
N THR A 60 25.03 6.09 -20.84
CA THR A 60 24.77 4.68 -21.18
C THR A 60 23.41 4.23 -20.64
N GLU A 61 23.09 4.56 -19.40
CA GLU A 61 21.78 4.25 -18.79
C GLU A 61 20.62 4.93 -19.54
N SER A 62 20.82 6.19 -19.98
CA SER A 62 19.84 6.89 -20.81
C SER A 62 19.65 6.24 -22.19
N HIS A 63 20.73 5.68 -22.76
CA HIS A 63 20.64 4.95 -24.02
C HIS A 63 19.86 3.64 -23.85
N ASP A 64 20.16 2.87 -22.80
CA ASP A 64 19.44 1.63 -22.47
C ASP A 64 17.95 1.89 -22.20
N MET A 65 17.62 3.00 -21.52
CA MET A 65 16.25 3.42 -21.29
C MET A 65 15.49 3.69 -22.60
N LYS A 66 16.14 4.35 -23.58
CA LYS A 66 15.54 4.57 -24.91
C LYS A 66 15.34 3.27 -25.68
N ASP A 67 16.28 2.33 -25.55
CA ASP A 67 16.18 1.02 -26.19
C ASP A 67 15.02 0.19 -25.59
N LEU A 68 14.82 0.27 -24.27
CA LEU A 68 13.66 -0.32 -23.59
C LEU A 68 12.34 0.33 -24.01
N GLN A 69 12.29 1.65 -24.15
CA GLN A 69 11.10 2.35 -24.65
C GLN A 69 10.73 1.91 -26.07
N ARG A 70 11.71 1.79 -26.98
CA ARG A 70 11.47 1.29 -28.33
C ARG A 70 10.92 -0.14 -28.32
N ARG A 71 11.48 -1.03 -27.51
CA ARG A 71 10.99 -2.41 -27.36
C ARG A 71 9.57 -2.48 -26.80
N LEU A 72 9.21 -1.56 -25.90
CA LEU A 72 7.86 -1.48 -25.37
C LEU A 72 6.87 -1.06 -26.46
N GLU A 73 7.21 -0.04 -27.26
CA GLU A 73 6.40 0.38 -28.41
C GLU A 73 6.25 -0.75 -29.45
N GLU A 74 7.33 -1.50 -29.73
CA GLU A 74 7.29 -2.67 -30.62
C GLU A 74 6.30 -3.73 -30.09
N VAL A 75 6.34 -4.05 -28.79
CA VAL A 75 5.40 -5.00 -28.16
C VAL A 75 3.96 -4.48 -28.17
N GLU A 76 3.75 -3.17 -28.00
CA GLU A 76 2.42 -2.57 -28.04
C GLU A 76 1.80 -2.60 -29.45
N GLU A 77 2.59 -2.35 -30.49
CA GLU A 77 2.14 -2.47 -31.88
C GLU A 77 1.93 -3.94 -32.30
N GLU A 78 2.79 -4.87 -31.86
CA GLU A 78 2.56 -6.31 -32.04
C GLU A 78 1.25 -6.76 -31.35
N LYS A 79 1.01 -6.29 -30.12
CA LYS A 79 -0.25 -6.54 -29.40
C LYS A 79 -1.46 -6.02 -30.17
N LYS A 80 -1.38 -4.81 -30.74
CA LYS A 80 -2.45 -4.20 -31.53
C LYS A 80 -2.72 -4.97 -32.83
N ALA A 81 -1.67 -5.42 -33.50
CA ALA A 81 -1.77 -6.28 -34.68
C ALA A 81 -2.40 -7.64 -34.34
N LEU A 82 -2.01 -8.25 -33.22
CA LEU A 82 -2.60 -9.50 -32.73
C LEU A 82 -4.08 -9.33 -32.37
N LEU A 83 -4.47 -8.22 -31.73
CA LEU A 83 -5.87 -7.90 -31.45
C LEU A 83 -6.69 -7.70 -32.73
N GLN A 84 -6.14 -7.03 -33.74
CA GLN A 84 -6.79 -6.88 -35.05
C GLN A 84 -6.95 -8.22 -35.77
N ASN A 85 -5.91 -9.06 -35.74
CA ASN A 85 -5.97 -10.39 -36.34
C ASN A 85 -6.95 -11.31 -35.58
N LEU A 86 -7.02 -11.19 -34.26
CA LEU A 86 -8.00 -11.91 -33.44
C LEU A 86 -9.44 -11.47 -33.78
N ALA A 87 -9.66 -10.17 -34.00
CA ALA A 87 -10.95 -9.65 -34.47
C ALA A 87 -11.30 -10.15 -35.88
N ALA A 88 -10.32 -10.28 -36.78
CA ALA A 88 -10.51 -10.82 -38.13
C ALA A 88 -10.82 -12.33 -38.16
N VAL A 89 -10.34 -13.08 -37.17
CA VAL A 89 -10.60 -14.53 -37.02
C VAL A 89 -11.93 -14.80 -36.27
N GLY A 90 -12.55 -13.77 -35.67
CA GLY A 90 -13.79 -13.83 -34.89
C GLY A 90 -15.07 -14.26 -35.62
N GLY A 91 -14.99 -14.73 -36.87
CA GLY A 91 -16.16 -15.17 -37.65
C GLY A 91 -16.57 -16.64 -37.44
N ARG A 92 -15.84 -17.47 -36.68
CA ARG A 92 -16.16 -18.92 -36.61
C ARG A 92 -15.70 -19.70 -35.39
N LEU A 93 -15.60 -19.06 -34.23
CA LEU A 93 -15.47 -19.74 -32.94
C LEU A 93 -16.75 -19.51 -32.11
N PRO A 94 -17.25 -20.51 -31.37
CA PRO A 94 -18.37 -20.32 -30.45
C PRO A 94 -18.03 -19.19 -29.47
N PRO A 95 -19.02 -18.41 -28.99
CA PRO A 95 -18.76 -17.18 -28.26
C PRO A 95 -17.88 -17.47 -27.05
N ALA A 96 -16.63 -17.04 -27.12
CA ALA A 96 -15.72 -17.04 -26.01
C ALA A 96 -16.19 -15.91 -25.09
N ARG A 97 -16.83 -16.29 -23.97
CA ARG A 97 -17.21 -15.46 -22.81
C ARG A 97 -16.65 -14.03 -22.85
N GLU A 98 -17.40 -13.12 -23.44
CA GLU A 98 -17.29 -11.68 -23.19
C GLU A 98 -17.81 -11.31 -21.78
N ASP A 99 -18.33 -12.30 -21.05
CA ASP A 99 -19.11 -12.16 -19.82
C ASP A 99 -18.31 -12.19 -18.51
N SER A 100 -16.98 -12.07 -18.49
CA SER A 100 -16.20 -12.17 -17.24
C SER A 100 -15.85 -10.79 -16.66
N SER A 101 -16.86 -10.07 -16.16
CA SER A 101 -16.68 -8.82 -15.41
C SER A 101 -16.82 -9.05 -13.90
N LEU A 102 -16.36 -8.09 -13.09
CA LEU A 102 -16.58 -8.11 -11.64
C LEU A 102 -18.08 -8.17 -11.30
N ILE A 103 -18.91 -7.46 -12.06
CA ILE A 103 -20.37 -7.45 -11.86
C ILE A 103 -20.99 -8.81 -12.20
N SER A 104 -20.65 -9.41 -13.35
CA SER A 104 -21.24 -10.69 -13.74
C SER A 104 -20.79 -11.85 -12.84
N SER A 105 -19.54 -11.83 -12.38
CA SER A 105 -19.03 -12.80 -11.39
C SER A 105 -19.69 -12.62 -10.02
N ALA A 106 -19.95 -11.38 -9.59
CA ALA A 106 -20.71 -11.10 -8.37
C ALA A 106 -22.15 -11.62 -8.46
N ILE A 107 -22.81 -11.41 -9.60
CA ILE A 107 -24.14 -11.95 -9.89
C ILE A 107 -24.13 -13.48 -9.77
N GLN A 108 -23.12 -14.15 -10.35
CA GLN A 108 -23.02 -15.61 -10.37
C GLN A 108 -22.54 -16.22 -9.05
N GLY A 109 -21.96 -15.43 -8.13
CA GLY A 109 -21.29 -15.94 -6.94
C GLY A 109 -19.92 -16.56 -7.24
N ASP A 110 -19.33 -16.27 -8.41
CA ASP A 110 -18.04 -16.79 -8.82
C ASP A 110 -16.91 -15.99 -8.15
N LEU A 111 -16.58 -16.37 -6.91
CA LEU A 111 -15.50 -15.76 -6.13
C LEU A 111 -14.14 -15.80 -6.83
N SER A 112 -13.88 -16.81 -7.66
CA SER A 112 -12.58 -16.95 -8.34
C SER A 112 -12.41 -15.89 -9.42
N THR A 113 -13.41 -15.75 -10.29
CA THR A 113 -13.41 -14.68 -11.32
C THR A 113 -13.54 -13.32 -10.66
N LEU A 114 -14.33 -13.20 -9.58
CA LEU A 114 -14.50 -11.95 -8.84
C LEU A 114 -13.17 -11.45 -8.27
N ARG A 115 -12.42 -12.32 -7.58
CA ARG A 115 -11.10 -11.99 -7.04
C ARG A 115 -10.19 -11.43 -8.14
N ARG A 116 -10.19 -12.05 -9.33
CA ARG A 116 -9.36 -11.65 -10.45
C ARG A 116 -9.65 -10.26 -11.03
N HIS A 117 -10.84 -9.73 -10.80
CA HIS A 117 -11.31 -8.47 -11.38
C HIS A 117 -11.61 -7.41 -10.32
N LEU A 118 -11.03 -7.52 -9.12
CA LEU A 118 -11.21 -6.52 -8.05
C LEU A 118 -10.70 -5.12 -8.43
N ASP A 119 -9.85 -5.01 -9.46
CA ASP A 119 -9.45 -3.73 -10.07
C ASP A 119 -10.63 -2.96 -10.68
N GLN A 120 -11.73 -3.65 -10.99
CA GLN A 120 -12.97 -3.06 -11.51
C GLN A 120 -13.91 -2.58 -10.39
N ALA A 121 -13.51 -2.66 -9.12
CA ALA A 121 -14.35 -2.26 -8.00
C ALA A 121 -14.82 -0.80 -8.13
N GLY A 122 -16.10 -0.57 -7.83
CA GLY A 122 -16.75 0.73 -7.96
C GLY A 122 -17.28 1.04 -9.37
N GLN A 123 -17.01 0.19 -10.36
CA GLN A 123 -17.69 0.29 -11.66
C GLN A 123 -19.20 0.05 -11.50
N LYS A 124 -19.97 0.76 -12.31
CA LYS A 124 -21.43 0.72 -12.31
C LYS A 124 -21.94 0.27 -13.67
N ASP A 125 -22.99 -0.54 -13.66
CA ASP A 125 -23.71 -0.90 -14.87
C ASP A 125 -24.64 0.24 -15.37
N SER A 126 -25.42 -0.02 -16.41
CA SER A 126 -26.36 0.95 -16.99
C SER A 126 -27.48 1.40 -16.04
N SER A 127 -27.73 0.67 -14.95
CA SER A 127 -28.69 1.05 -13.90
C SER A 127 -28.02 1.77 -12.71
N GLY A 128 -26.70 1.95 -12.77
CA GLY A 128 -25.90 2.53 -11.70
C GLY A 128 -25.51 1.52 -10.62
N MET A 129 -25.82 0.23 -10.79
CA MET A 129 -25.53 -0.78 -9.77
C MET A 129 -24.07 -1.25 -9.83
N THR A 130 -23.49 -1.44 -8.65
CA THR A 130 -22.15 -2.01 -8.48
C THR A 130 -22.20 -3.52 -8.28
N ALA A 131 -21.05 -4.18 -8.29
CA ALA A 131 -20.96 -5.62 -8.08
C ALA A 131 -21.48 -6.05 -6.69
N LEU A 132 -21.23 -5.26 -5.64
CA LEU A 132 -21.73 -5.47 -4.29
C LEU A 132 -23.26 -5.41 -4.22
N MET A 133 -23.91 -4.48 -4.94
CA MET A 133 -25.37 -4.37 -4.96
C MET A 133 -26.01 -5.59 -5.62
N HIS A 134 -25.43 -6.06 -6.73
CA HIS A 134 -25.87 -7.30 -7.38
C HIS A 134 -25.70 -8.51 -6.46
N ALA A 135 -24.55 -8.64 -5.79
CA ALA A 135 -24.30 -9.72 -4.83
C ALA A 135 -25.30 -9.69 -3.67
N ALA A 136 -25.56 -8.50 -3.11
CA ALA A 136 -26.52 -8.29 -2.03
C ALA A 136 -27.95 -8.63 -2.44
N SER A 137 -28.37 -8.21 -3.64
CA SER A 137 -29.70 -8.53 -4.21
C SER A 137 -29.92 -10.03 -4.42
N ARG A 138 -28.84 -10.79 -4.65
CA ARG A 138 -28.88 -12.25 -4.88
C ARG A 138 -28.51 -13.09 -3.66
N GLY A 139 -28.20 -12.48 -2.51
CA GLY A 139 -27.83 -13.19 -1.29
C GLY A 139 -26.46 -13.88 -1.35
N GLN A 140 -25.55 -13.39 -2.18
CA GLN A 140 -24.21 -13.95 -2.34
C GLN A 140 -23.29 -13.49 -1.19
N THR A 141 -23.50 -14.06 0.01
CA THR A 141 -22.87 -13.62 1.28
C THR A 141 -21.35 -13.48 1.17
N GLU A 142 -20.66 -14.45 0.58
CA GLU A 142 -19.19 -14.43 0.50
C GLU A 142 -18.66 -13.36 -0.47
N VAL A 143 -19.39 -13.10 -1.56
CA VAL A 143 -19.08 -11.98 -2.45
C VAL A 143 -19.30 -10.65 -1.73
N VAL A 144 -20.39 -10.53 -0.96
CA VAL A 144 -20.68 -9.34 -0.14
C VAL A 144 -19.57 -9.10 0.89
N ARG A 145 -19.06 -10.15 1.55
CA ARG A 145 -17.93 -10.03 2.49
C ARG A 145 -16.69 -9.46 1.82
N LEU A 146 -16.39 -9.91 0.61
CA LEU A 146 -15.20 -9.51 -0.13
C LEU A 146 -15.33 -8.10 -0.73
N LEU A 147 -16.50 -7.72 -1.22
CA LEU A 147 -16.72 -6.44 -1.88
C LEU A 147 -17.16 -5.30 -0.97
N ARG A 148 -17.80 -5.57 0.19
CA ARG A 148 -18.22 -4.52 1.14
C ARG A 148 -17.09 -3.52 1.43
N PRO A 149 -15.86 -3.96 1.72
CA PRO A 149 -14.77 -3.05 2.01
C PRO A 149 -14.37 -2.19 0.83
N LEU A 150 -14.77 -2.51 -0.41
CA LEU A 150 -14.39 -1.81 -1.63
C LEU A 150 -15.49 -0.89 -2.17
N GLU A 151 -16.76 -1.26 -1.96
CA GLU A 151 -17.92 -0.61 -2.57
C GLU A 151 -18.96 -0.12 -1.54
N ALA A 152 -18.62 -0.13 -0.25
CA ALA A 152 -19.52 0.37 0.79
C ALA A 152 -19.96 1.81 0.54
N HIS A 153 -21.20 2.11 0.93
CA HIS A 153 -21.84 3.44 0.82
C HIS A 153 -22.09 3.92 -0.62
N LEU A 154 -21.72 3.16 -1.66
CA LEU A 154 -22.10 3.49 -3.02
C LEU A 154 -23.62 3.33 -3.21
N GLN A 155 -24.18 4.13 -4.11
CA GLN A 155 -25.60 4.15 -4.44
C GLN A 155 -25.86 3.95 -5.93
N ASP A 156 -26.93 3.23 -6.26
CA ASP A 156 -27.39 3.05 -7.65
C ASP A 156 -28.09 4.30 -8.20
N GLY A 157 -28.63 4.23 -9.42
CA GLY A 157 -29.33 5.36 -10.05
C GLY A 157 -30.59 5.84 -9.32
N ARG A 158 -31.13 5.06 -8.37
CA ARG A 158 -32.26 5.44 -7.50
C ARG A 158 -31.81 5.87 -6.10
N GLY A 159 -30.51 5.90 -5.83
CA GLY A 159 -29.97 6.12 -4.49
C GLY A 159 -29.93 4.86 -3.62
N TRP A 160 -30.21 3.66 -4.15
CA TRP A 160 -30.23 2.46 -3.32
C TRP A 160 -28.82 1.99 -2.99
N THR A 161 -28.61 1.63 -1.73
CA THR A 161 -27.37 1.02 -1.23
C THR A 161 -27.42 -0.50 -1.34
N ALA A 162 -26.29 -1.18 -1.14
CA ALA A 162 -26.25 -2.63 -1.11
C ALA A 162 -27.14 -3.21 0.01
N LEU A 163 -27.21 -2.56 1.17
CA LEU A 163 -28.12 -2.96 2.25
C LEU A 163 -29.58 -2.93 1.82
N MET A 164 -30.03 -1.90 1.09
CA MET A 164 -31.41 -1.80 0.61
C MET A 164 -31.75 -2.94 -0.36
N HIS A 165 -30.81 -3.31 -1.23
CA HIS A 165 -30.95 -4.48 -2.10
C HIS A 165 -31.01 -5.80 -1.32
N ALA A 166 -30.18 -5.98 -0.29
CA ALA A 166 -30.24 -7.16 0.58
C ALA A 166 -31.57 -7.26 1.35
N VAL A 167 -32.09 -6.14 1.86
CA VAL A 167 -33.40 -6.06 2.52
C VAL A 167 -34.51 -6.40 1.55
N GLY A 168 -34.52 -5.79 0.36
CA GLY A 168 -35.52 -6.05 -0.68
C GLY A 168 -35.56 -7.50 -1.16
N GLY A 169 -34.42 -8.20 -1.10
CA GLY A 169 -34.32 -9.63 -1.41
C GLY A 169 -34.53 -10.57 -0.21
N GLY A 170 -34.70 -10.05 1.01
CA GLY A 170 -34.87 -10.85 2.22
C GLY A 170 -33.62 -11.62 2.67
N HIS A 171 -32.42 -11.17 2.30
CA HIS A 171 -31.15 -11.87 2.53
C HIS A 171 -30.53 -11.52 3.88
N GLU A 172 -30.96 -12.24 4.93
CA GLU A 172 -30.62 -11.97 6.34
C GLU A 172 -29.11 -11.86 6.62
N GLU A 173 -28.30 -12.76 6.06
CA GLU A 173 -26.85 -12.73 6.27
C GLU A 173 -26.20 -11.48 5.66
N CYS A 174 -26.62 -11.11 4.44
CA CYS A 174 -26.15 -9.91 3.76
C CYS A 174 -26.56 -8.65 4.54
N VAL A 175 -27.80 -8.61 5.06
CA VAL A 175 -28.27 -7.52 5.94
C VAL A 175 -27.36 -7.37 7.15
N GLY A 176 -27.01 -8.46 7.82
CA GLY A 176 -26.11 -8.44 8.98
C GLY A 176 -24.71 -7.91 8.66
N LEU A 177 -24.22 -8.09 7.43
CA LEU A 177 -22.90 -7.61 7.00
C LEU A 177 -22.91 -6.14 6.59
N LEU A 178 -24.04 -5.60 6.15
CA LEU A 178 -24.15 -4.28 5.54
C LEU A 178 -24.79 -3.23 6.47
N LEU A 179 -24.94 -3.53 7.76
CA LEU A 179 -25.65 -2.68 8.74
C LEU A 179 -25.09 -1.25 8.90
N LEU A 180 -23.88 -0.97 8.43
CA LEU A 180 -23.31 0.38 8.48
C LEU A 180 -23.91 1.33 7.44
N GLU A 181 -24.62 0.79 6.45
CA GLU A 181 -25.39 1.58 5.47
C GLU A 181 -26.82 1.88 5.96
N ARG A 182 -27.20 1.47 7.18
CA ARG A 182 -28.60 1.54 7.66
C ARG A 182 -29.19 2.94 7.62
N ASP A 183 -28.38 3.93 7.99
CA ASP A 183 -28.82 5.32 8.16
C ASP A 183 -28.69 6.13 6.85
N LEU A 184 -28.16 5.51 5.78
CA LEU A 184 -28.14 6.11 4.44
C LEU A 184 -29.55 6.14 3.85
N LYS A 185 -29.81 7.17 3.05
CA LYS A 185 -31.12 7.42 2.43
C LYS A 185 -31.05 7.30 0.92
N ASP A 186 -32.08 6.70 0.33
CA ASP A 186 -32.25 6.66 -1.11
C ASP A 186 -32.69 8.02 -1.69
N GLY A 187 -32.91 8.07 -3.01
CA GLY A 187 -33.37 9.28 -3.70
C GLY A 187 -34.76 9.77 -3.28
N GLU A 188 -35.55 8.94 -2.59
CA GLU A 188 -36.84 9.29 -2.00
C GLU A 188 -36.73 9.66 -0.51
N GLY A 189 -35.53 9.63 0.06
CA GLY A 189 -35.28 9.91 1.47
C GLY A 189 -35.55 8.74 2.42
N ARG A 190 -35.75 7.52 1.91
CA ARG A 190 -36.04 6.30 2.68
C ARG A 190 -34.78 5.60 3.12
N THR A 191 -34.79 5.06 4.33
CA THR A 191 -33.74 4.21 4.89
C THR A 191 -33.97 2.72 4.56
N ALA A 192 -33.00 1.86 4.88
CA ALA A 192 -33.18 0.41 4.75
C ALA A 192 -34.33 -0.13 5.62
N GLU A 193 -34.63 0.51 6.77
CA GLU A 193 -35.79 0.13 7.60
C GLU A 193 -37.11 0.50 6.94
N ASP A 194 -37.18 1.64 6.25
CA ASP A 194 -38.36 2.04 5.48
C ASP A 194 -38.63 1.07 4.32
N VAL A 195 -37.57 0.59 3.64
CA VAL A 195 -37.68 -0.47 2.63
C VAL A 195 -38.24 -1.76 3.26
N ALA A 196 -37.74 -2.16 4.43
CA ALA A 196 -38.21 -3.36 5.14
C ALA A 196 -39.70 -3.27 5.54
N ASN A 197 -40.22 -2.07 5.81
CA ASN A 197 -41.63 -1.85 6.15
C ASN A 197 -42.58 -2.15 4.99
N GLY A 198 -42.09 -2.07 3.74
CA GLY A 198 -42.83 -2.43 2.53
C GLY A 198 -42.83 -3.92 2.19
N LEU A 199 -42.06 -4.75 2.90
CA LEU A 199 -41.96 -6.19 2.64
C LEU A 199 -43.20 -6.96 3.13
N PRO A 200 -43.48 -8.16 2.56
CA PRO A 200 -44.47 -9.08 3.10
C PRO A 200 -44.22 -9.41 4.57
N ASP A 201 -45.29 -9.65 5.34
CA ASP A 201 -45.24 -9.86 6.79
C ASP A 201 -44.21 -10.89 7.25
N GLY A 202 -44.04 -11.98 6.49
CA GLY A 202 -43.08 -13.04 6.80
C GLY A 202 -41.62 -12.58 6.73
N GLU A 203 -41.26 -11.83 5.68
CA GLU A 203 -39.90 -11.31 5.48
C GLU A 203 -39.62 -10.14 6.42
N ARG A 204 -40.58 -9.21 6.55
CA ARG A 204 -40.47 -8.07 7.46
C ARG A 204 -40.16 -8.52 8.89
N ARG A 205 -40.85 -9.55 9.39
CA ARG A 205 -40.61 -10.10 10.74
C ARG A 205 -39.21 -10.65 10.94
N ARG A 206 -38.54 -11.14 9.89
CA ARG A 206 -37.18 -11.67 9.96
C ARG A 206 -36.13 -10.57 9.81
N ILE A 207 -36.37 -9.60 8.91
CA ILE A 207 -35.39 -8.56 8.55
C ILE A 207 -35.38 -7.38 9.53
N THR A 208 -36.54 -6.87 9.96
CA THR A 208 -36.61 -5.68 10.83
C THR A 208 -35.78 -5.82 12.13
N PRO A 209 -35.79 -6.97 12.84
CA PRO A 209 -34.93 -7.14 14.01
C PRO A 209 -33.43 -7.05 13.70
N LEU A 210 -32.99 -7.49 12.52
CA LEU A 210 -31.59 -7.46 12.11
C LEU A 210 -31.11 -6.02 11.89
N LEU A 211 -31.93 -5.17 11.27
CA LEU A 211 -31.62 -3.76 11.05
C LEU A 211 -31.47 -2.97 12.36
N ARG A 212 -32.20 -3.37 13.40
CA ARG A 212 -32.14 -2.74 14.73
C ARG A 212 -30.96 -3.24 15.58
N LYS A 213 -30.20 -4.22 15.10
CA LYS A 213 -29.02 -4.71 15.80
C LYS A 213 -27.98 -3.61 15.90
N LYS A 214 -27.53 -3.31 17.12
CA LYS A 214 -26.40 -2.39 17.33
C LYS A 214 -25.12 -3.04 16.81
N VAL A 215 -24.47 -2.37 15.86
CA VAL A 215 -23.10 -2.72 15.46
C VAL A 215 -22.17 -2.13 16.51
N GLN A 216 -21.40 -2.98 17.19
CA GLN A 216 -20.34 -2.53 18.09
C GLN A 216 -19.10 -2.23 17.25
N LEU A 217 -18.81 -0.96 17.09
CA LEU A 217 -17.55 -0.46 16.54
C LEU A 217 -16.80 0.25 17.68
N PRO A 218 -15.46 0.16 17.72
CA PRO A 218 -14.66 0.94 18.65
C PRO A 218 -14.75 2.42 18.30
N ASP A 219 -14.76 3.26 19.33
CA ASP A 219 -14.56 4.70 19.15
C ASP A 219 -13.10 4.91 18.73
N LEU A 220 -12.90 5.69 17.67
CA LEU A 220 -11.56 6.02 17.19
C LEU A 220 -11.08 7.31 17.86
N PRO A 221 -9.79 7.40 18.23
CA PRO A 221 -9.19 8.64 18.72
C PRO A 221 -9.21 9.72 17.64
N ASP A 222 -9.14 10.99 18.05
CA ASP A 222 -9.27 12.15 17.16
C ASP A 222 -8.26 12.13 15.99
N GLU A 223 -7.06 11.60 16.21
CA GLU A 223 -6.02 11.43 15.19
C GLU A 223 -6.40 10.45 14.07
N LEU A 224 -7.39 9.58 14.33
CA LEU A 224 -7.94 8.61 13.38
C LEU A 224 -9.36 8.98 12.92
N SER A 225 -9.84 10.19 13.23
CA SER A 225 -11.18 10.68 12.84
C SER A 225 -11.42 10.71 11.32
N SER A 226 -10.36 10.74 10.51
CA SER A 226 -10.45 10.66 9.05
C SER A 226 -10.77 9.25 8.53
N PHE A 227 -10.71 8.23 9.37
CA PHE A 227 -11.04 6.85 9.02
C PHE A 227 -12.47 6.52 9.43
N GLN A 228 -13.28 6.13 8.46
CA GLN A 228 -14.62 5.64 8.68
C GLN A 228 -14.62 4.12 8.73
N LEU A 229 -14.98 3.53 9.88
CA LEU A 229 -15.12 2.09 10.00
C LEU A 229 -16.30 1.58 9.16
N THR A 230 -16.05 0.58 8.32
CA THR A 230 -17.01 -0.01 7.37
C THR A 230 -17.38 -1.46 7.70
N GLY A 231 -16.88 -1.99 8.82
CA GLY A 231 -17.38 -3.23 9.42
C GLY A 231 -16.30 -4.04 10.11
N ARG A 232 -16.69 -5.06 10.86
CA ARG A 232 -15.72 -6.02 11.44
C ARG A 232 -15.35 -7.07 10.40
N LEU A 233 -14.06 -7.37 10.27
CA LEU A 233 -13.51 -8.44 9.41
C LEU A 233 -13.30 -9.72 10.21
N GLY A 234 -12.74 -9.61 11.42
CA GLY A 234 -12.47 -10.76 12.26
C GLY A 234 -11.93 -10.40 13.63
N ARG A 235 -11.85 -11.38 14.52
CA ARG A 235 -11.19 -11.28 15.83
C ARG A 235 -10.08 -12.32 15.88
N GLY A 236 -8.85 -11.88 16.06
CA GLY A 236 -7.67 -12.73 16.22
C GLY A 236 -7.22 -12.79 17.68
N ALA A 237 -6.13 -13.54 17.92
CA ALA A 237 -5.52 -13.65 19.25
C ALA A 237 -5.01 -12.31 19.80
N PHE A 238 -4.64 -11.38 18.90
CA PHE A 238 -4.02 -10.11 19.22
C PHE A 238 -4.96 -8.92 18.99
N GLY A 239 -6.28 -9.14 19.03
CA GLY A 239 -7.27 -8.07 18.88
C GLY A 239 -8.23 -8.24 17.72
N THR A 240 -8.95 -7.17 17.39
CA THR A 240 -10.05 -7.19 16.42
C THR A 240 -9.68 -6.38 15.18
N VAL A 241 -9.97 -6.92 13.99
CA VAL A 241 -9.72 -6.24 12.71
C VAL A 241 -11.03 -5.76 12.11
N PHE A 242 -11.05 -4.50 11.69
CA PHE A 242 -12.16 -3.82 11.05
C PHE A 242 -11.74 -3.39 9.63
N SER A 243 -12.69 -3.36 8.70
CA SER A 243 -12.52 -2.62 7.46
C SER A 243 -12.79 -1.14 7.72
N ALA A 244 -12.04 -0.29 7.05
CA ALA A 244 -12.17 1.15 7.15
C ALA A 244 -11.95 1.79 5.78
N TRP A 245 -12.38 3.05 5.65
CA TRP A 245 -12.13 3.87 4.48
C TRP A 245 -11.65 5.26 4.90
N SER A 246 -10.74 5.85 4.13
CA SER A 246 -10.44 7.28 4.21
C SER A 246 -10.20 7.88 2.84
N GLU A 247 -10.36 9.19 2.71
CA GLU A 247 -10.06 9.91 1.46
C GLU A 247 -8.59 9.77 1.04
N GLU A 248 -7.67 9.73 2.01
CA GLU A 248 -6.22 9.66 1.75
C GLU A 248 -5.78 8.29 1.22
N HIS A 249 -6.33 7.22 1.79
CA HIS A 249 -5.83 5.85 1.56
C HIS A 249 -6.82 4.95 0.80
N GLY A 250 -8.05 5.41 0.62
CA GLY A 250 -9.14 4.54 0.17
C GLY A 250 -9.43 3.47 1.23
N ASN A 251 -9.63 2.24 0.76
CA ASN A 251 -9.98 1.11 1.62
C ASN A 251 -8.75 0.63 2.40
N CYS A 252 -8.94 0.37 3.69
CA CYS A 252 -7.90 -0.08 4.59
C CYS A 252 -8.43 -1.08 5.62
N ALA A 253 -7.50 -1.76 6.29
CA ALA A 253 -7.81 -2.61 7.44
C ALA A 253 -7.30 -1.94 8.71
N LEU A 254 -8.14 -1.81 9.73
CA LEU A 254 -7.81 -1.23 11.02
C LEU A 254 -7.82 -2.33 12.09
N LYS A 255 -6.66 -2.65 12.67
CA LYS A 255 -6.52 -3.60 13.78
C LYS A 255 -6.49 -2.84 15.10
N VAL A 256 -7.40 -3.19 16.00
CA VAL A 256 -7.46 -2.69 17.38
C VAL A 256 -6.90 -3.75 18.31
N VAL A 257 -5.89 -3.38 19.09
CA VAL A 257 -5.16 -4.24 20.02
C VAL A 257 -5.31 -3.67 21.43
N GLU A 258 -6.14 -4.31 22.24
CA GLU A 258 -6.28 -4.00 23.67
C GLU A 258 -5.12 -4.67 24.43
N TYR A 259 -4.38 -3.90 25.22
CA TYR A 259 -3.24 -4.38 26.00
C TYR A 259 -3.30 -3.97 27.49
N GLU A 260 -4.41 -3.38 27.95
CA GLU A 260 -4.62 -2.98 29.34
C GLU A 260 -4.35 -4.12 30.35
N GLU A 261 -4.78 -5.34 30.02
CA GLU A 261 -4.60 -6.53 30.87
C GLU A 261 -3.27 -7.27 30.63
N MET A 262 -2.41 -6.76 29.74
CA MET A 262 -1.15 -7.43 29.37
C MET A 262 -0.01 -7.09 30.35
N GLU A 263 0.96 -8.01 30.45
CA GLU A 263 2.18 -7.78 31.22
C GLU A 263 2.97 -6.60 30.63
N ARG A 264 3.50 -5.72 31.50
CA ARG A 264 4.26 -4.53 31.09
C ARG A 264 5.39 -4.83 30.10
N THR A 265 6.08 -5.95 30.28
CA THR A 265 7.17 -6.39 29.39
C THR A 265 6.70 -6.64 27.96
N ILE A 266 5.48 -7.17 27.79
CA ILE A 266 4.82 -7.40 26.51
C ILE A 266 4.41 -6.05 25.89
N VAL A 267 3.80 -5.17 26.68
CA VAL A 267 3.40 -3.82 26.25
C VAL A 267 4.60 -3.01 25.76
N ASP A 268 5.71 -3.04 26.50
CA ASP A 268 6.96 -2.36 26.12
C ASP A 268 7.57 -2.91 24.84
N SER A 269 7.41 -4.21 24.57
CA SER A 269 7.83 -4.82 23.31
C SER A 269 6.92 -4.36 22.16
N LEU A 270 5.61 -4.40 22.37
CA LEU A 270 4.60 -3.98 21.40
C LEU A 270 4.78 -2.50 21.00
N ARG A 271 5.00 -1.59 21.98
CA ARG A 271 5.26 -0.18 21.72
C ARG A 271 6.54 0.07 20.91
N ARG A 272 7.62 -0.67 21.20
CA ARG A 272 8.85 -0.60 20.40
C ARG A 272 8.63 -1.05 18.96
N GLU A 273 7.85 -2.10 18.76
CA GLU A 273 7.47 -2.57 17.42
C GLU A 273 6.64 -1.53 16.68
N MET A 274 5.60 -0.98 17.32
CA MET A 274 4.74 0.06 16.76
C MET A 274 5.49 1.33 16.35
N GLY A 275 6.53 1.72 17.09
CA GLY A 275 7.35 2.89 16.75
C GLY A 275 8.20 2.71 15.49
N THR A 276 8.38 1.48 15.01
CA THR A 276 9.30 1.18 13.90
C THR A 276 8.61 0.56 12.69
N ILE A 277 7.49 -0.14 12.89
CA ILE A 277 6.71 -0.79 11.83
C ILE A 277 6.30 0.15 10.67
N PRO A 278 5.97 1.45 10.88
CA PRO A 278 5.57 2.32 9.77
C PRO A 278 6.73 2.67 8.82
N SER A 279 7.97 2.43 9.23
CA SER A 279 9.16 2.66 8.40
C SER A 279 9.44 1.54 7.41
N LEU A 280 8.78 0.38 7.56
CA LEU A 280 8.97 -0.78 6.68
C LEU A 280 8.34 -0.51 5.31
N LYS A 281 9.16 -0.59 4.25
CA LYS A 281 8.75 -0.35 2.86
C LYS A 281 9.33 -1.42 1.96
N HIS A 282 8.51 -2.41 1.61
CA HIS A 282 8.87 -3.47 0.69
C HIS A 282 7.60 -4.03 0.03
N PRO A 283 7.61 -4.39 -1.26
CA PRO A 283 6.40 -4.89 -1.94
C PRO A 283 5.77 -6.11 -1.27
N HIS A 284 6.57 -7.00 -0.66
CA HIS A 284 6.09 -8.23 0.00
C HIS A 284 6.04 -8.17 1.53
N VAL A 285 5.96 -6.97 2.11
CA VAL A 285 5.76 -6.74 3.54
C VAL A 285 4.57 -5.81 3.71
N LEU A 286 3.65 -6.15 4.60
CA LEU A 286 2.42 -5.39 4.80
C LEU A 286 2.73 -3.91 5.13
N ARG A 287 2.13 -3.00 4.37
CA ARG A 287 2.26 -1.56 4.62
C ARG A 287 1.31 -1.12 5.73
N TYR A 288 1.86 -0.40 6.70
CA TYR A 288 1.11 0.32 7.73
C TYR A 288 1.00 1.80 7.34
N HIS A 289 -0.24 2.29 7.19
CA HIS A 289 -0.54 3.68 6.85
C HIS A 289 -0.43 4.60 8.06
N ARG A 290 -0.94 4.14 9.21
CA ARG A 290 -0.90 4.85 10.50
C ARG A 290 -0.81 3.83 11.63
N VAL A 291 -0.11 4.21 12.70
CA VAL A 291 -0.09 3.48 13.96
C VAL A 291 -0.27 4.51 15.06
N HIS A 292 -1.26 4.29 15.92
CA HIS A 292 -1.58 5.15 17.05
C HIS A 292 -1.63 4.31 18.31
N ASP A 293 -0.91 4.75 19.34
CA ASP A 293 -0.93 4.14 20.66
C ASP A 293 -1.70 5.08 21.59
N ASP A 294 -2.70 4.53 22.30
CA ASP A 294 -3.50 5.21 23.32
C ASP A 294 -3.22 4.56 24.68
N PRO A 295 -2.20 5.05 25.42
CA PRO A 295 -1.83 4.53 26.72
C PRO A 295 -2.91 4.68 27.78
N ASP A 296 -3.76 5.70 27.67
CA ASP A 296 -4.76 6.03 28.68
C ASP A 296 -5.89 4.99 28.68
N ASN A 297 -6.26 4.51 27.49
CA ASN A 297 -7.22 3.42 27.30
C ASN A 297 -6.56 2.04 27.10
N GLY A 298 -5.23 1.96 27.25
CA GLY A 298 -4.47 0.71 27.06
C GLY A 298 -4.73 0.04 25.71
N THR A 299 -4.87 0.82 24.64
CA THR A 299 -5.31 0.34 23.32
C THR A 299 -4.42 0.88 22.21
N ALA A 300 -4.09 0.03 21.24
CA ALA A 300 -3.34 0.40 20.04
C ALA A 300 -4.17 0.21 18.77
N TYR A 301 -4.00 1.11 17.81
CA TYR A 301 -4.71 1.14 16.54
C TYR A 301 -3.69 1.09 15.39
N LEU A 302 -3.80 0.07 14.54
CA LEU A 302 -2.91 -0.13 13.40
C LEU A 302 -3.73 -0.09 12.11
N VAL A 303 -3.55 0.98 11.33
CA VAL A 303 -4.16 1.13 10.00
C VAL A 303 -3.20 0.56 8.97
N MET A 304 -3.67 -0.42 8.22
CA MET A 304 -2.90 -1.24 7.28
C MET A 304 -3.53 -1.18 5.89
N GLU A 305 -2.75 -1.49 4.86
CA GLU A 305 -3.28 -1.63 3.51
C GLU A 305 -4.38 -2.71 3.46
N TRP A 306 -5.34 -2.52 2.55
CA TRP A 306 -6.38 -3.49 2.32
C TRP A 306 -5.82 -4.78 1.69
N CYS A 307 -6.17 -5.93 2.27
CA CYS A 307 -5.85 -7.25 1.75
C CYS A 307 -7.14 -8.04 1.51
N SER A 308 -7.16 -8.84 0.43
CA SER A 308 -8.33 -9.59 -0.02
C SER A 308 -8.61 -10.88 0.78
N GLY A 309 -7.71 -11.24 1.70
CA GLY A 309 -7.80 -12.45 2.52
C GLY A 309 -6.42 -12.97 2.92
N THR A 310 -6.39 -14.12 3.60
CA THR A 310 -5.15 -14.84 3.94
C THR A 310 -4.84 -15.92 2.91
N LEU A 311 -3.59 -16.38 2.86
CA LEU A 311 -3.19 -17.55 2.09
C LEU A 311 -3.94 -18.80 2.56
N LEU A 312 -4.24 -18.92 3.85
CA LEU A 312 -5.06 -20.02 4.37
C LEU A 312 -6.46 -20.04 3.75
N ASP A 313 -7.09 -18.87 3.63
CA ASP A 313 -8.43 -18.74 3.04
C ASP A 313 -8.41 -19.19 1.58
N GLU A 314 -7.38 -18.81 0.84
CA GLU A 314 -7.20 -19.21 -0.56
C GLU A 314 -6.95 -20.73 -0.69
N VAL A 315 -6.11 -21.30 0.17
CA VAL A 315 -5.85 -22.75 0.21
C VAL A 315 -7.13 -23.54 0.48
N ARG A 316 -7.92 -23.11 1.47
CA ARG A 316 -9.21 -23.76 1.80
C ARG A 316 -10.20 -23.64 0.65
N GLY A 317 -10.38 -22.44 0.11
CA GLY A 317 -11.29 -22.20 -1.02
C GLY A 317 -10.93 -23.02 -2.25
N ARG A 318 -9.64 -23.15 -2.56
CA ARG A 318 -9.15 -24.03 -3.64
C ARG A 318 -9.41 -25.51 -3.37
N GLY A 319 -9.25 -25.95 -2.12
CA GLY A 319 -9.58 -27.31 -1.71
C GLY A 319 -11.04 -27.67 -1.97
N GLU A 320 -11.96 -26.77 -1.64
CA GLU A 320 -13.41 -26.93 -1.90
C GLU A 320 -13.71 -26.97 -3.41
N ARG A 321 -13.04 -26.13 -4.20
CA ARG A 321 -13.17 -26.10 -5.67
C ARG A 321 -12.46 -27.24 -6.39
N ARG A 322 -11.66 -28.05 -5.68
CA ARG A 322 -10.77 -29.08 -6.24
C ARG A 322 -9.80 -28.50 -7.28
N GLU A 323 -9.30 -27.30 -7.02
CA GLU A 323 -8.42 -26.55 -7.91
C GLU A 323 -7.04 -26.43 -7.25
N PRO A 324 -6.12 -27.39 -7.44
CA PRO A 324 -4.82 -27.34 -6.81
C PRO A 324 -4.00 -26.14 -7.30
N PHE A 325 -3.09 -25.65 -6.45
CA PHE A 325 -2.09 -24.69 -6.90
C PHE A 325 -1.23 -25.31 -7.99
N ARG A 326 -0.96 -24.52 -9.03
CA ARG A 326 0.04 -24.87 -10.04
C ARG A 326 1.43 -24.59 -9.51
N ASP A 327 2.42 -25.35 -9.98
CA ASP A 327 3.81 -25.21 -9.53
C ASP A 327 4.33 -23.77 -9.68
N ASP A 328 3.97 -23.07 -10.75
CA ASP A 328 4.38 -21.67 -10.98
C ASP A 328 3.79 -20.71 -9.93
N GLU A 329 2.56 -20.95 -9.47
CA GLU A 329 1.94 -20.17 -8.40
C GLU A 329 2.64 -20.42 -7.06
N VAL A 330 2.97 -21.68 -6.76
CA VAL A 330 3.71 -22.05 -5.55
C VAL A 330 5.09 -21.40 -5.54
N TRP A 331 5.84 -21.52 -6.63
CA TRP A 331 7.18 -20.91 -6.74
C TRP A 331 7.13 -19.38 -6.67
N ARG A 332 6.12 -18.75 -7.26
CA ARG A 332 5.91 -17.30 -7.13
C ARG A 332 5.68 -16.92 -5.67
N CYS A 333 4.74 -17.57 -4.99
CA CYS A 333 4.43 -17.35 -3.59
C CYS A 333 5.68 -17.49 -2.71
N LEU A 334 6.45 -18.56 -2.88
CA LEU A 334 7.68 -18.81 -2.13
C LEU A 334 8.74 -17.72 -2.36
N ARG A 335 8.92 -17.29 -3.61
CA ARG A 335 9.88 -16.22 -3.97
C ARG A 335 9.49 -14.88 -3.33
N GLU A 336 8.22 -14.52 -3.38
CA GLU A 336 7.71 -13.26 -2.81
C GLU A 336 7.86 -13.25 -1.28
N MET A 337 7.49 -14.35 -0.62
CA MET A 337 7.73 -14.54 0.82
C MET A 337 9.22 -14.44 1.15
N ALA A 338 10.09 -15.12 0.40
CA ALA A 338 11.53 -15.08 0.63
C ALA A 338 12.09 -13.65 0.48
N SER A 339 11.62 -12.88 -0.50
CA SER A 339 12.00 -11.48 -0.68
C SER A 339 11.58 -10.62 0.50
N GLY A 340 10.32 -10.77 0.99
CA GLY A 340 9.84 -10.05 2.17
C GLY A 340 10.63 -10.39 3.43
N LEU A 341 10.92 -11.68 3.66
CA LEU A 341 11.74 -12.14 4.79
C LEU A 341 13.17 -11.61 4.72
N ALA A 342 13.80 -11.62 3.53
CA ALA A 342 15.15 -11.10 3.35
C ALA A 342 15.22 -9.61 3.74
N TYR A 343 14.25 -8.80 3.29
CA TYR A 343 14.15 -7.40 3.67
C TYR A 343 13.95 -7.21 5.18
N LEU A 344 13.05 -7.98 5.80
CA LEU A 344 12.82 -7.92 7.25
C LEU A 344 14.10 -8.25 8.03
N HIS A 345 14.82 -9.28 7.61
CA HIS A 345 16.09 -9.68 8.23
C HIS A 345 17.17 -8.60 8.08
N GLU A 346 17.26 -7.92 6.93
CA GLU A 346 18.15 -6.77 6.74
C GLU A 346 17.84 -5.63 7.72
N LYS A 347 16.54 -5.41 8.00
CA LYS A 347 16.06 -4.45 9.01
C LYS A 347 16.11 -4.98 10.44
N ARG A 348 16.70 -6.16 10.67
CA ARG A 348 16.81 -6.85 11.98
C ARG A 348 15.45 -7.18 12.63
N TYR A 349 14.45 -7.50 11.82
CA TYR A 349 13.19 -8.09 12.29
C TYR A 349 13.21 -9.60 12.07
N VAL A 350 12.56 -10.33 12.98
CA VAL A 350 12.33 -11.77 12.80
C VAL A 350 10.83 -12.01 12.98
N HIS A 351 10.19 -12.57 11.97
CA HIS A 351 8.73 -12.75 12.00
C HIS A 351 8.26 -13.68 13.13
N ARG A 352 8.92 -14.84 13.33
CA ARG A 352 8.65 -15.84 14.38
C ARG A 352 7.29 -16.55 14.38
N ASP A 353 6.36 -16.17 13.52
CA ASP A 353 5.03 -16.80 13.41
C ASP A 353 4.61 -16.94 11.94
N LEU A 354 5.54 -17.36 11.08
CA LEU A 354 5.26 -17.53 9.66
C LEU A 354 4.37 -18.76 9.44
N LYS A 355 3.10 -18.51 9.14
CA LYS A 355 2.07 -19.51 8.85
C LYS A 355 1.08 -18.95 7.82
N PRO A 356 0.31 -19.78 7.08
CA PRO A 356 -0.60 -19.32 6.03
C PRO A 356 -1.63 -18.25 6.47
N GLU A 357 -1.98 -18.20 7.75
CA GLU A 357 -2.86 -17.19 8.35
C GLU A 357 -2.22 -15.78 8.40
N ASN A 358 -0.90 -15.70 8.55
CA ASN A 358 -0.14 -14.45 8.63
C ASN A 358 0.47 -14.05 7.28
N VAL A 359 0.04 -14.73 6.22
CA VAL A 359 0.41 -14.44 4.84
C VAL A 359 -0.83 -13.84 4.19
N LEU A 360 -0.83 -12.53 3.98
CA LEU A 360 -1.97 -11.81 3.42
C LEU A 360 -1.86 -11.71 1.91
N LEU A 361 -3.01 -11.66 1.23
CA LEU A 361 -3.09 -11.61 -0.22
C LEU A 361 -3.52 -10.22 -0.69
N SER A 362 -2.64 -9.56 -1.43
CA SER A 362 -2.93 -8.31 -2.14
C SER A 362 -3.14 -8.59 -3.63
N TYR A 363 -4.06 -7.85 -4.27
CA TYR A 363 -4.33 -7.96 -5.69
C TYR A 363 -3.51 -6.93 -6.46
N TYR A 364 -2.42 -7.35 -7.12
CA TYR A 364 -1.64 -6.49 -8.02
C TYR A 364 -2.23 -6.50 -9.43
N GLY A 365 -3.47 -6.00 -9.61
CA GLY A 365 -4.11 -5.91 -10.93
C GLY A 365 -3.90 -7.16 -11.81
N PHE A 366 -3.38 -6.96 -13.03
CA PHE A 366 -3.14 -8.00 -14.05
C PHE A 366 -2.09 -9.09 -13.70
N ILE A 367 -1.34 -8.99 -12.59
CA ILE A 367 -0.18 -9.85 -12.30
C ILE A 367 -0.52 -11.04 -11.35
N GLY A 368 -1.73 -11.07 -10.80
CA GLY A 368 -2.21 -12.15 -9.94
C GLY A 368 -1.97 -11.92 -8.44
N LEU A 369 -2.19 -12.97 -7.65
CA LEU A 369 -2.12 -12.95 -6.19
C LEU A 369 -0.71 -12.60 -5.70
N GLY A 370 -0.59 -11.51 -4.97
CA GLY A 370 0.63 -11.09 -4.30
C GLY A 370 0.61 -11.43 -2.81
N VAL A 371 1.75 -11.84 -2.26
CA VAL A 371 1.88 -12.16 -0.84
C VAL A 371 2.49 -11.02 -0.03
N LEU A 372 1.89 -10.74 1.12
CA LEU A 372 2.36 -9.81 2.14
C LEU A 372 2.56 -10.53 3.48
N ILE A 373 3.72 -10.30 4.10
CA ILE A 373 4.02 -10.79 5.44
C ILE A 373 3.54 -9.79 6.49
N CYS A 374 2.80 -10.26 7.52
CA CYS A 374 2.35 -9.46 8.65
C CYS A 374 2.85 -10.02 10.01
N ASP A 375 2.63 -9.29 11.11
CA ASP A 375 2.90 -9.73 12.49
C ASP A 375 4.39 -10.03 12.78
N THR A 376 5.24 -9.03 12.59
CA THR A 376 6.68 -9.10 12.82
C THR A 376 7.05 -8.72 14.24
N ARG A 377 7.77 -9.58 14.97
CA ARG A 377 8.33 -9.21 16.28
C ARG A 377 9.72 -8.61 16.14
N HIS A 378 9.99 -7.54 16.89
CA HIS A 378 11.34 -7.00 16.99
C HIS A 378 12.15 -7.83 17.98
N VAL A 379 13.32 -8.27 17.55
CA VAL A 379 14.31 -8.89 18.42
C VAL A 379 15.54 -8.00 18.31
N PRO A 380 16.00 -7.37 19.39
CA PRO A 380 17.31 -6.76 19.35
C PRO A 380 18.32 -7.90 19.14
N VAL A 381 18.82 -8.01 17.92
CA VAL A 381 19.96 -8.87 17.62
C VAL A 381 21.17 -8.15 18.21
N ALA A 382 21.73 -8.74 19.26
CA ALA A 382 22.92 -8.27 19.97
C ALA A 382 24.11 -8.04 19.03
#